data_AF-A0A662ET33-F1
#
_entry.id   AF-A0A662ET33-F1
#
_cell.length_a   1.000
_cell.length_b   1.000
_cell.length_c   1.000
_cell.angle_alpha   90.00
_cell.angle_beta   90.00
_cell.angle_gamma   90.00
#
_symmetry.space_group_name_H-M   'P 1'
#
loop_
_entity.id
_entity.type
_entity.pdbx_description
1 polymer ?
#
loop_
_entity_poly.entity_id
_entity_poly.type
_entity_poly.pdbx_seq_one_letter_code
_entity_poly.pdbx_strand_id
1 'polypeptide(L)'
;MTYPKVRPSIISTPLRALSRIFTGSWRLAKAHDLNPWVFIAMSALGWGIHSLVYLPWLQSEGFQLALLILLRFIALVIPAYILIKGKGIARAFNTSILAMFIVNTAWHVCYYVYL
;
A
#
# COMPACT_ATOMS: atom_id res chain seq x y z
N MET A 1 -38.64 3.41 -33.55
CA MET A 1 -37.68 4.41 -33.03
C MET A 1 -36.59 3.66 -32.28
N THR A 2 -35.42 3.51 -32.89
CA THR A 2 -34.32 2.71 -32.35
C THR A 2 -33.28 3.66 -31.77
N TYR A 3 -33.10 3.65 -30.44
CA TYR A 3 -32.10 4.49 -29.79
C TYR A 3 -30.69 4.08 -30.26
N PRO A 4 -29.82 5.05 -30.64
CA PRO A 4 -28.47 4.71 -31.06
C PRO A 4 -27.69 4.11 -29.88
N LYS A 5 -27.15 2.90 -30.07
CA LYS A 5 -26.21 2.28 -29.14
C LYS A 5 -24.97 3.17 -29.02
N VAL A 6 -24.86 3.89 -27.90
CA VAL A 6 -23.69 4.70 -27.56
C VAL A 6 -22.47 3.77 -27.51
N ARG A 7 -21.57 3.93 -28.49
CA ARG A 7 -20.30 3.21 -28.56
C ARG A 7 -19.48 3.60 -27.31
N PRO A 8 -19.12 2.66 -26.42
CA PRO A 8 -18.36 3.02 -25.23
C PRO A 8 -17.03 3.65 -25.67
N SER A 9 -16.80 4.89 -25.26
CA SER A 9 -15.53 5.57 -25.53
C SER A 9 -14.39 4.78 -24.91
N ILE A 10 -13.24 4.73 -25.58
CA ILE A 10 -12.04 4.00 -25.15
C ILE A 10 -11.61 4.41 -23.73
N ILE A 11 -11.94 5.63 -23.32
CA ILE A 11 -11.69 6.22 -22.00
C ILE A 11 -12.64 5.66 -20.90
N SER A 12 -13.83 5.20 -21.27
CA SER A 12 -14.83 4.70 -20.31
C SER A 12 -14.55 3.28 -19.78
N THR A 13 -13.66 2.55 -20.44
CA THR A 13 -13.26 1.18 -20.09
C THR A 13 -12.26 1.14 -18.92
N PRO A 14 -11.13 1.89 -18.94
CA PRO A 14 -10.20 1.91 -17.81
C PRO A 14 -10.84 2.51 -16.55
N LEU A 15 -11.66 3.55 -16.69
CA LEU A 15 -12.39 4.17 -15.57
C LEU A 15 -13.35 3.18 -14.89
N ARG A 16 -14.06 2.35 -15.68
CA ARG A 16 -14.91 1.28 -15.14
C ARG A 16 -14.14 0.15 -14.49
N ALA A 17 -12.96 -0.19 -15.01
CA ALA A 17 -12.08 -1.19 -14.40
C ALA A 17 -11.57 -0.69 -13.03
N LEU A 18 -11.09 0.55 -12.98
CA LEU A 18 -10.62 1.21 -11.76
C LEU A 18 -11.71 1.30 -10.69
N SER A 19 -12.92 1.72 -11.08
CA SER A 19 -14.05 1.80 -10.14
C SER A 19 -14.44 0.43 -9.59
N ARG A 20 -14.37 -0.63 -10.41
CA ARG A 20 -14.65 -2.01 -9.98
C ARG A 20 -13.60 -2.53 -9.00
N ILE A 21 -12.32 -2.27 -9.26
CA ILE A 21 -11.24 -2.64 -8.34
C ILE A 21 -11.43 -1.91 -7.01
N PHE A 22 -11.64 -0.59 -7.05
CA PHE A 22 -11.81 0.21 -5.84
C PHE A 22 -13.01 -0.23 -4.99
N THR A 23 -14.18 -0.41 -5.63
CA THR A 23 -15.39 -0.89 -4.94
C THR A 23 -15.24 -2.32 -4.43
N GLY A 24 -14.54 -3.18 -5.18
CA GLY A 24 -14.19 -4.54 -4.75
C GLY A 24 -13.32 -4.56 -3.50
N SER A 25 -12.23 -3.79 -3.50
CA SER A 25 -11.33 -3.65 -2.36
C SER A 25 -12.03 -3.05 -1.14
N TRP A 26 -12.90 -2.06 -1.35
CA TRP A 26 -13.68 -1.43 -0.28
C TRP A 26 -14.64 -2.43 0.38
N ARG A 27 -15.34 -3.22 -0.42
CA ARG A 27 -16.24 -4.28 0.06
C ARG A 27 -15.48 -5.38 0.80
N LEU A 28 -14.30 -5.78 0.29
CA LEU A 28 -13.44 -6.77 0.93
C LEU A 28 -12.97 -6.28 2.31
N ALA A 29 -12.47 -5.05 2.41
CA ALA A 29 -12.05 -4.47 3.68
C ALA A 29 -13.20 -4.47 4.71
N LYS A 30 -14.39 -4.00 4.33
CA LYS A 30 -15.57 -4.04 5.21
C LYS A 30 -15.99 -5.46 5.59
N ALA A 31 -15.89 -6.43 4.68
CA ALA A 31 -16.21 -7.83 4.96
C ALA A 31 -15.29 -8.46 6.03
N HIS A 32 -14.08 -7.92 6.19
CA HIS A 32 -13.10 -8.36 7.19
C HIS A 32 -13.03 -7.47 8.45
N ASP A 33 -14.02 -6.60 8.66
CA ASP A 33 -14.08 -5.61 9.76
C ASP A 33 -12.92 -4.59 9.75
N LEU A 34 -12.32 -4.38 8.58
CA LEU A 34 -11.23 -3.43 8.37
C LEU A 34 -11.78 -2.11 7.86
N ASN A 35 -11.24 -1.00 8.37
CA ASN A 35 -11.60 0.34 7.94
C ASN A 35 -10.80 0.73 6.68
N PRO A 36 -11.43 0.94 5.51
CA PRO A 36 -10.75 1.32 4.28
C PRO A 36 -9.96 2.63 4.39
N TRP A 37 -10.40 3.55 5.26
CA TRP A 37 -9.73 4.83 5.48
C TRP A 37 -8.33 4.68 6.06
N VAL A 38 -8.08 3.62 6.83
CA VAL A 38 -6.73 3.35 7.35
C VAL A 38 -5.76 3.08 6.21
N PHE A 39 -6.19 2.33 5.19
CA PHE A 39 -5.36 2.07 4.01
C PHE A 39 -5.08 3.34 3.22
N ILE A 40 -6.10 4.19 3.01
CA ILE A 40 -5.91 5.46 2.30
C ILE A 40 -4.98 6.39 3.06
N ALA A 41 -5.17 6.53 4.38
CA ALA A 41 -4.32 7.36 5.22
C ALA A 41 -2.86 6.87 5.19
N MET A 42 -2.64 5.56 5.32
CA MET A 42 -1.30 4.98 5.29
C MET A 42 -0.66 5.08 3.90
N SER A 43 -1.42 4.95 2.81
CA SER A 43 -0.92 5.20 1.46
C SER A 43 -0.50 6.65 1.27
N ALA A 44 -1.31 7.62 1.74
CA ALA A 44 -0.98 9.04 1.66
C ALA A 44 0.29 9.37 2.47
N LEU A 45 0.42 8.82 3.68
CA LEU A 45 1.62 8.95 4.51
C LEU A 45 2.85 8.35 3.83
N GLY A 46 2.72 7.15 3.26
CA GLY A 46 3.80 6.48 2.54
C GLY A 46 4.30 7.32 1.36
N TRP A 47 3.40 7.86 0.55
CA TRP A 47 3.76 8.76 -0.56
C TRP A 47 4.40 10.06 -0.07
N GLY A 48 3.90 10.64 1.01
CA GLY A 48 4.48 11.85 1.60
C GLY A 48 5.93 11.62 2.03
N ILE A 49 6.19 10.56 2.79
CA ILE A 49 7.53 10.22 3.28
C ILE A 49 8.44 9.79 2.15
N HIS A 50 7.94 9.04 1.16
CA HIS A 50 8.72 8.69 -0.01
C HIS A 50 9.13 9.92 -0.82
N SER A 51 8.25 10.92 -0.93
CA SER A 51 8.57 12.19 -1.58
C SER A 51 9.64 12.97 -0.82
N LEU A 52 9.63 12.89 0.52
CA LEU A 52 10.65 13.50 1.39
C LEU A 52 12.07 12.95 1.16
N VAL A 53 12.21 11.69 0.74
CA VAL A 53 13.52 11.09 0.40
C VAL A 53 14.20 11.82 -0.77
N TYR A 54 13.43 12.41 -1.68
CA TYR A 54 13.97 13.11 -2.84
C TYR A 54 14.30 14.58 -2.59
N LEU A 55 13.99 15.13 -1.41
CA LEU A 55 14.34 16.53 -1.12
C LEU A 55 15.85 16.70 -0.98
N PRO A 56 16.45 17.71 -1.64
CA PRO A 56 17.90 17.92 -1.64
C PRO A 56 18.49 18.16 -0.25
N TRP A 57 17.67 18.59 0.72
CA TRP A 57 18.10 18.89 2.09
C TRP A 57 18.22 17.63 2.96
N LEU A 58 17.68 16.50 2.50
CA LEU A 58 17.64 15.21 3.21
C LEU A 58 18.49 14.13 2.51
N GLN A 59 19.33 14.52 1.55
CA GLN A 59 20.14 13.60 0.72
C GLN A 59 21.45 13.13 1.37
N SER A 60 21.73 13.48 2.64
CA SER A 60 22.87 12.87 3.32
C SER A 60 22.60 11.39 3.56
N GLU A 61 23.62 10.54 3.37
CA GLU A 61 23.49 9.07 3.42
C GLU A 61 22.78 8.59 4.69
N GLY A 62 23.10 9.17 5.85
CA GLY A 62 22.47 8.84 7.12
C GLY A 62 20.97 9.20 7.19
N PHE A 63 20.57 10.33 6.60
CA PHE A 63 19.15 10.73 6.57
C PHE A 63 18.34 9.92 5.57
N GLN A 64 18.90 9.58 4.41
CA GLN A 64 18.24 8.69 3.45
C GLN A 64 18.00 7.32 4.07
N LEU A 65 19.00 6.75 4.76
CA LEU A 65 18.86 5.48 5.47
C LEU A 65 17.77 5.56 6.54
N ALA A 66 17.78 6.60 7.38
CA ALA A 66 16.79 6.79 8.43
C ALA A 66 15.36 6.92 7.87
N LEU A 67 15.17 7.69 6.78
CA LEU A 67 13.86 7.82 6.12
C LEU A 67 13.39 6.51 5.49
N LEU A 68 14.29 5.75 4.87
CA LEU A 68 13.97 4.44 4.30
C LEU A 68 13.56 3.45 5.40
N ILE A 69 14.29 3.41 6.51
CA ILE A 69 13.94 2.59 7.68
C ILE A 69 12.59 3.02 8.26
N LEU A 70 12.36 4.33 8.42
CA LEU A 70 11.08 4.87 8.90
C LEU A 70 9.92 4.48 7.98
N LEU A 71 10.10 4.58 6.66
CA LEU A 71 9.11 4.16 5.68
C LEU A 71 8.75 2.68 5.83
N ARG A 72 9.72 1.83 6.19
CA ARG A 72 9.50 0.40 6.48
C ARG A 72 8.68 0.21 7.76
N PHE A 73 9.00 0.90 8.85
CA PHE A 73 8.18 0.82 10.07
C PHE A 73 6.73 1.24 9.82
N ILE A 74 6.51 2.28 9.03
CA ILE A 74 5.17 2.76 8.67
C ILE A 74 4.46 1.74 7.78
N ALA A 75 5.16 1.13 6.83
CA ALA A 75 4.61 0.07 6.00
C ALA A 75 4.21 -1.18 6.82
N LEU A 76 4.82 -1.42 7.98
CA LEU A 76 4.49 -2.48 8.93
C LEU A 76 3.16 -2.26 9.65
N VAL A 77 2.68 -1.01 9.73
CA VAL A 77 1.42 -0.66 10.40
C VAL A 77 0.23 -1.32 9.72
N ILE A 78 0.22 -1.41 8.39
CA ILE A 78 -0.89 -2.03 7.64
C ILE A 78 -0.98 -3.54 7.94
N PRO A 79 0.08 -4.37 7.76
CA PRO A 79 0.06 -5.77 8.17
C PRO A 79 -0.33 -5.98 9.63
N ALA A 80 0.21 -5.17 10.55
CA ALA A 80 -0.11 -5.25 11.97
C ALA A 80 -1.59 -4.93 12.24
N TYR A 81 -2.13 -3.90 11.60
CA TYR A 81 -3.54 -3.55 11.68
C TYR A 81 -4.44 -4.70 11.21
N ILE A 82 -4.12 -5.31 10.07
CA ILE A 82 -4.89 -6.45 9.56
C ILE A 82 -4.76 -7.67 10.48
N LEU A 83 -3.58 -7.92 11.08
CA LEU A 83 -3.37 -9.02 12.04
C LEU A 83 -4.22 -8.86 13.31
N ILE A 84 -4.34 -7.65 13.83
CA ILE A 84 -5.07 -7.37 15.07
C ILE A 84 -6.58 -7.32 14.82
N LYS A 85 -7.02 -6.71 13.72
CA LYS A 85 -8.43 -6.36 13.48
C LYS A 85 -9.13 -7.26 12.44
N GLY A 86 -8.38 -7.94 11.57
CA GLY A 86 -8.95 -8.69 10.45
C GLY A 86 -9.53 -10.05 10.85
N LYS A 87 -10.81 -10.30 10.52
CA LYS A 87 -11.46 -11.61 10.74
C LYS A 87 -11.23 -12.58 9.57
N GLY A 88 -10.89 -13.85 9.87
CA GLY A 88 -11.07 -15.01 8.96
C GLY A 88 -9.98 -15.28 7.90
N ILE A 89 -9.48 -14.27 7.19
CA ILE A 89 -8.40 -14.42 6.17
C ILE A 89 -7.00 -14.15 6.76
N ALA A 90 -6.97 -13.64 7.99
CA ALA A 90 -5.90 -12.80 8.49
C ALA A 90 -4.70 -13.51 9.14
N ARG A 91 -4.65 -14.84 9.27
CA ARG A 91 -3.44 -15.47 9.84
C ARG A 91 -2.43 -15.83 8.78
N ALA A 92 -2.69 -16.86 7.96
CA ALA A 92 -1.71 -17.34 6.99
C ALA A 92 -1.31 -16.28 5.94
N PHE A 93 -2.28 -15.53 5.41
CA PHE A 93 -2.03 -14.47 4.43
C PHE A 93 -1.29 -13.27 5.04
N ASN A 94 -1.62 -12.89 6.28
CA ASN A 94 -0.89 -11.80 6.92
C ASN A 94 0.48 -12.25 7.41
N THR A 95 0.67 -13.50 7.81
CA THR A 95 1.99 -14.02 8.17
C THR A 95 2.90 -14.14 6.96
N SER A 96 2.37 -14.49 5.78
CA SER A 96 3.19 -14.49 4.55
C SER A 96 3.55 -13.07 4.13
N ILE A 97 2.62 -12.11 4.23
CA ILE A 97 2.92 -10.68 4.02
C ILE A 97 3.93 -10.18 5.04
N LEU A 98 3.78 -10.51 6.32
CA LEU A 98 4.69 -10.11 7.37
C LEU A 98 6.09 -10.71 7.17
N ALA A 99 6.17 -12.00 6.83
CA ALA A 99 7.43 -12.68 6.56
C ALA A 99 8.12 -12.09 5.32
N MET A 100 7.38 -11.89 4.21
CA MET A 100 7.90 -11.21 3.02
C MET A 100 8.40 -9.81 3.37
N PHE A 101 7.66 -9.07 4.21
CA PHE A 101 8.02 -7.74 4.65
C PHE A 101 9.32 -7.74 5.47
N ILE A 102 9.47 -8.66 6.42
CA ILE A 102 10.67 -8.82 7.24
C ILE A 102 11.87 -9.16 6.35
N VAL A 103 11.75 -10.15 5.45
CA VAL A 103 12.82 -10.56 4.54
C VAL A 103 13.23 -9.40 3.63
N ASN A 104 12.27 -8.69 3.04
CA ASN A 104 12.56 -7.55 2.16
C ASN A 104 13.21 -6.39 2.92
N THR A 105 12.81 -6.16 4.17
CA THR A 105 13.39 -5.11 5.01
C THR A 105 14.81 -5.48 5.44
N ALA A 106 15.02 -6.72 5.89
CA ALA A 106 16.35 -7.23 6.24
C ALA A 106 17.29 -7.17 5.05
N TRP A 107 16.83 -7.59 3.86
CA TRP A 107 17.61 -7.48 2.63
C TRP A 107 18.02 -6.05 2.33
N HIS A 108 17.09 -5.10 2.38
CA HIS A 108 17.39 -3.70 2.12
C HIS A 108 18.37 -3.10 3.14
N VAL A 109 18.20 -3.38 4.43
CA VAL A 109 19.12 -2.90 5.46
C VAL A 109 20.50 -3.49 5.26
N CYS A 110 20.61 -4.81 5.03
CA CYS A 110 21.90 -5.45 4.76
C CYS A 110 22.54 -4.89 3.48
N TYR A 111 21.77 -4.71 2.41
CA TYR A 111 22.28 -4.13 1.16
C TYR A 111 22.85 -2.72 1.37
N TYR A 112 22.16 -1.86 2.12
CA TYR A 112 22.63 -0.50 2.39
C TYR A 112 23.79 -0.41 3.40
N VAL A 113 23.98 -1.41 4.26
CA VAL A 113 25.08 -1.42 5.24
C VAL A 113 26.36 -2.01 4.65
N TYR A 114 26.24 -2.99 3.76
CA TYR A 114 27.38 -3.74 3.23
C TYR A 114 27.86 -3.28 1.83
N LEU A 115 27.12 -2.40 1.17
CA LEU A 115 27.39 -1.91 -0.18
C LEU A 115 27.43 -0.38 -0.18
#